data_AF-A0A099LD06-F1
#
_entry.id   AF-A0A099LD06-F1
#
_cell.length_a   1.000
_cell.length_b   1.000
_cell.length_c   1.000
_cell.angle_alpha   90.00
_cell.angle_beta   90.00
_cell.angle_gamma   90.00
#
_symmetry.space_group_name_H-M   'P 1'
#
loop_
_entity.id
_entity.type
_entity.pdbx_description
1 polymer ?
#
loop_
_entity_poly.entity_id
_entity_poly.type
_entity_poly.pdbx_seq_one_letter_code
_entity_poly.pdbx_strand_id
1 'polypeptide(L)'
;IKQRLHVLNHIVWAKPSGMYMRHCKEKLRSYAPQTERVIFAQHYNADGYAKGLVGYDQKKEQAKRNTFAPLIDYFKKAKSDLNVSAKEINKATETQMCSHWFSESQWKLPTKEQYEKLQVLFARYANSELNPLYRDYECVKHEMQGLHVDYDELKKEFELSRRYFSVNADVQYT
;
A
#
# COMPACT_ATOMS: atom_id res chain seq x y z
N ILE A 1 11.66 -14.04 -23.09
CA ILE A 1 12.01 -12.76 -22.40
C ILE A 1 10.88 -11.74 -22.52
N LYS A 2 10.51 -11.26 -23.72
CA LYS A 2 9.38 -10.31 -23.93
C LYS A 2 8.00 -10.77 -23.41
N GLN A 3 7.79 -12.06 -23.13
CA GLN A 3 6.53 -12.54 -22.52
C GLN A 3 6.46 -12.28 -21.00
N ARG A 4 7.59 -12.06 -20.33
CA ARG A 4 7.68 -11.96 -18.87
C ARG A 4 8.28 -10.64 -18.36
N LEU A 5 9.05 -9.95 -19.21
CA LEU A 5 9.77 -8.73 -18.86
C LEU A 5 9.56 -7.66 -19.93
N HIS A 6 9.41 -6.42 -19.48
CA HIS A 6 9.45 -5.24 -20.32
C HIS A 6 10.91 -4.94 -20.68
N VAL A 7 11.27 -5.21 -21.93
CA VAL A 7 12.64 -4.96 -22.43
C VAL A 7 12.83 -3.47 -22.66
N LEU A 8 13.74 -2.86 -21.91
CA LEU A 8 14.04 -1.42 -21.98
C LEU A 8 15.09 -1.14 -23.03
N ASN A 9 16.18 -1.90 -23.02
CA ASN A 9 17.30 -1.70 -23.92
C ASN A 9 18.11 -3.00 -24.09
N HIS A 10 19.03 -3.03 -25.05
CA HIS A 10 20.00 -4.10 -25.19
C HIS A 10 21.29 -3.58 -25.82
N ILE A 11 22.41 -4.18 -25.43
CA ILE A 11 23.71 -3.96 -26.05
C ILE A 11 24.07 -5.22 -26.83
N VAL A 12 24.54 -5.05 -28.07
CA VAL A 12 24.99 -6.14 -28.94
C VAL A 12 26.44 -5.89 -29.33
N TRP A 13 27.25 -6.93 -29.29
CA TRP A 13 28.62 -6.88 -29.80
C TRP A 13 28.97 -8.13 -30.59
N ALA A 14 29.89 -7.99 -31.54
CA ALA A 14 30.47 -9.12 -32.24
C ALA A 14 31.47 -9.81 -31.32
N LYS A 15 31.37 -11.13 -31.20
CA LYS A 15 32.36 -11.88 -30.43
C LYS A 15 33.67 -11.99 -31.21
N PRO A 16 34.82 -11.73 -30.59
CA PRO A 16 36.11 -11.93 -31.23
C PRO A 16 36.38 -13.40 -31.55
N SER A 17 35.80 -14.33 -30.78
CA SER A 17 35.85 -15.77 -31.02
C SER A 17 34.59 -16.46 -30.49
N GLY A 18 34.26 -17.65 -30.99
CA GLY A 18 33.09 -18.39 -30.51
C GLY A 18 32.80 -19.68 -31.26
N MET A 19 31.73 -20.36 -30.86
CA MET A 19 31.28 -21.63 -31.45
C MET A 19 31.12 -21.55 -32.97
N TYR A 20 30.72 -20.39 -33.51
CA TYR A 20 30.58 -20.15 -34.95
C TYR A 20 31.84 -20.48 -35.77
N MET A 21 33.05 -20.34 -35.19
CA MET A 21 34.31 -20.65 -35.86
C MET A 21 34.52 -22.15 -36.09
N ARG A 22 33.76 -23.01 -35.39
CA ARG A 22 33.82 -24.48 -35.51
C ARG A 22 32.83 -25.02 -36.54
N HIS A 23 32.00 -24.18 -37.15
CA HIS A 23 31.00 -24.64 -38.12
C HIS A 23 31.61 -24.81 -39.52
N CYS A 24 31.15 -25.84 -40.23
CA CYS A 24 31.44 -26.02 -41.64
C CYS A 24 30.52 -25.10 -42.47
N LYS A 25 31.09 -24.05 -43.07
CA LYS A 25 30.37 -23.01 -43.82
C LYS A 25 29.43 -23.58 -44.90
N GLU A 26 29.88 -24.63 -45.60
CA GLU A 26 29.15 -25.27 -46.71
C GLU A 26 27.91 -26.05 -46.25
N LYS A 27 27.87 -26.47 -44.98
CA LYS A 27 26.76 -27.26 -44.42
C LYS A 27 25.73 -26.41 -43.69
N LEU A 28 26.01 -25.12 -43.51
CA LEU A 28 25.10 -24.21 -42.83
C LEU A 28 23.89 -23.88 -43.73
N ARG A 29 22.69 -24.06 -43.18
CA ARG A 29 21.43 -23.64 -43.81
C ARG A 29 20.99 -22.23 -43.39
N SER A 30 21.77 -21.59 -42.52
CA SER A 30 21.58 -20.21 -42.05
C SER A 30 22.89 -19.66 -41.47
N TYR A 31 23.00 -18.34 -41.34
CA TYR A 31 24.17 -17.70 -40.72
C TYR A 31 24.33 -18.15 -39.27
N ALA A 32 25.56 -18.52 -38.90
CA ALA A 32 25.89 -18.82 -37.51
C ALA A 32 25.90 -17.52 -36.68
N PRO A 33 25.32 -17.51 -35.46
CA PRO A 33 25.30 -16.31 -34.63
C PRO A 33 26.71 -15.96 -34.14
N GLN A 34 27.20 -14.78 -34.54
CA GLN A 34 28.53 -14.27 -34.19
C GLN A 34 28.49 -13.16 -33.11
N THR A 35 27.31 -12.85 -32.60
CA THR A 35 27.09 -11.74 -31.67
C THR A 35 26.63 -12.21 -30.29
N GLU A 36 26.98 -11.46 -29.25
CA GLU A 36 26.39 -11.57 -27.92
C GLU A 36 25.49 -10.39 -27.62
N ARG A 37 24.56 -10.58 -26.66
CA ARG A 37 23.58 -9.57 -26.28
C ARG A 37 23.37 -9.56 -24.77
N VAL A 38 23.50 -8.39 -24.16
CA VAL A 38 22.99 -8.11 -22.82
C VAL A 38 21.65 -7.41 -22.98
N ILE A 39 20.63 -7.89 -22.29
CA ILE A 39 19.28 -7.33 -22.31
C ILE A 39 19.02 -6.62 -20.98
N PHE A 40 18.72 -5.33 -21.04
CA PHE A 40 18.20 -4.57 -19.92
C PHE A 40 16.68 -4.66 -19.98
N ALA A 41 16.09 -5.31 -18.99
CA ALA A 41 14.65 -5.48 -18.90
C ALA A 41 14.20 -5.37 -17.44
N GLN A 42 12.96 -4.94 -17.25
CA GLN A 42 12.32 -4.82 -15.95
C GLN A 42 11.05 -5.66 -15.91
N HIS A 43 10.52 -5.87 -14.71
CA HIS A 43 9.16 -6.40 -14.58
C HIS A 43 8.13 -5.40 -15.11
N TYR A 44 7.06 -5.90 -15.71
CA TYR A 44 5.91 -5.06 -16.03
C TYR A 44 5.40 -4.36 -14.77
N ASN A 45 5.03 -3.09 -14.89
CA ASN A 45 4.61 -2.21 -13.78
C ASN A 45 5.71 -1.90 -12.75
N ALA A 46 6.99 -2.08 -13.09
CA ALA A 46 8.10 -1.58 -12.28
C ALA A 46 8.33 -0.06 -12.43
N ASP A 47 7.66 0.59 -13.39
CA ASP A 47 7.80 2.03 -13.70
C ASP A 47 7.26 2.98 -12.61
N GLY A 48 6.72 2.45 -11.51
CA GLY A 48 6.33 3.22 -10.33
C GLY A 48 7.25 2.91 -9.16
N TYR A 49 8.10 3.87 -8.79
CA TYR A 49 9.02 3.85 -7.64
C TYR A 49 10.29 2.99 -7.78
N ALA A 50 11.37 3.62 -8.24
CA ALA A 50 12.76 3.14 -8.22
C ALA A 50 13.37 2.94 -6.80
N LYS A 51 12.54 2.70 -5.79
CA LYS A 51 12.97 2.26 -4.45
C LYS A 51 12.09 1.07 -4.09
N GLY A 52 12.62 -0.14 -4.24
CA GLY A 52 11.93 -1.44 -4.12
C GLY A 52 11.25 -1.76 -2.77
N LEU A 53 11.09 -0.76 -1.89
CA LEU A 53 10.34 -0.83 -0.63
C LEU A 53 9.00 -0.07 -0.70
N VAL A 54 8.85 0.89 -1.62
CA VAL A 54 7.77 1.88 -1.51
C VAL A 54 6.40 1.37 -1.98
N GLY A 55 6.35 0.41 -2.92
CA GLY A 55 5.07 -0.15 -3.38
C GLY A 55 4.38 -1.05 -2.35
N TYR A 56 5.14 -1.79 -1.53
CA TYR A 56 4.58 -2.63 -0.48
C TYR A 56 4.01 -1.77 0.65
N ASP A 57 4.78 -0.80 1.14
CA ASP A 57 4.31 0.10 2.19
C ASP A 57 3.09 0.92 1.75
N GLN A 58 3.06 1.38 0.49
CA GLN A 58 1.88 2.03 -0.08
C GLN A 58 0.67 1.10 -0.15
N LYS A 59 0.83 -0.14 -0.62
CA LYS A 59 -0.25 -1.12 -0.66
C LYS A 59 -0.75 -1.48 0.73
N LYS A 60 0.15 -1.58 1.71
CA LYS A 60 -0.17 -1.81 3.12
C LYS A 60 -0.96 -0.65 3.72
N GLU A 61 -0.52 0.59 3.50
CA GLU A 61 -1.26 1.78 3.92
C GLU A 61 -2.61 1.89 3.22
N GLN A 62 -2.69 1.57 1.92
CA GLN A 62 -3.95 1.55 1.18
C GLN A 62 -4.90 0.47 1.71
N ALA A 63 -4.39 -0.74 1.96
CA ALA A 63 -5.15 -1.84 2.55
C ALA A 63 -5.71 -1.44 3.91
N LYS A 64 -4.88 -0.84 4.78
CA LYS A 64 -5.31 -0.31 6.07
C LYS A 64 -6.42 0.73 5.89
N ARG A 65 -6.24 1.73 5.01
CA ARG A 65 -7.27 2.75 4.74
C ARG A 65 -8.59 2.13 4.29
N ASN A 66 -8.52 1.15 3.39
CA ASN A 66 -9.71 0.47 2.87
C ASN A 66 -10.43 -0.34 3.97
N THR A 67 -9.69 -1.09 4.79
CA THR A 67 -10.29 -1.88 5.88
C THR A 67 -10.93 -0.97 6.92
N PHE A 68 -10.28 0.14 7.29
CA PHE A 68 -10.80 1.08 8.28
C PHE A 68 -11.77 2.13 7.72
N ALA A 69 -12.10 2.08 6.42
CA ALA A 69 -12.95 3.05 5.74
C ALA A 69 -14.32 3.27 6.43
N PRO A 70 -15.05 2.24 6.90
CA PRO A 70 -16.35 2.45 7.55
C PRO A 70 -16.27 3.39 8.77
N LEU A 71 -15.24 3.23 9.59
CA LEU A 71 -15.01 4.09 10.75
C LEU A 71 -14.45 5.45 10.36
N ILE A 72 -13.49 5.50 9.43
CA ILE A 72 -12.93 6.77 8.94
C ILE A 72 -14.06 7.65 8.38
N ASP A 73 -14.92 7.08 7.55
CA ASP A 73 -16.03 7.78 6.92
C ASP A 73 -17.08 8.22 7.94
N TYR A 74 -17.36 7.40 8.96
CA TYR A 74 -18.25 7.79 10.07
C TYR A 74 -17.80 9.10 10.74
N PHE A 75 -16.52 9.20 11.13
CA PHE A 75 -15.98 10.42 11.74
C PHE A 75 -15.91 11.58 10.73
N LYS A 76 -15.37 11.32 9.54
CA LYS A 76 -15.15 12.34 8.50
C LYS A 76 -16.47 12.97 8.05
N LYS A 77 -17.52 12.14 7.89
CA LYS A 77 -18.88 12.58 7.59
C LYS A 77 -19.46 13.42 8.72
N ALA A 78 -19.36 12.98 9.98
CA ALA A 78 -19.84 13.76 11.12
C ALA A 78 -19.26 15.19 11.13
N LYS A 79 -17.96 15.33 10.90
CA LYS A 79 -17.29 16.64 10.85
C LYS A 79 -17.73 17.47 9.64
N SER A 80 -17.95 16.84 8.49
CA SER A 80 -18.40 17.52 7.28
C SER A 80 -19.85 18.00 7.41
N ASP A 81 -20.74 17.19 7.97
CA ASP A 81 -22.17 17.47 8.08
C ASP A 81 -22.44 18.71 8.94
N LEU A 82 -21.70 18.86 10.05
CA LEU A 82 -21.85 19.99 10.98
C LEU A 82 -20.80 21.10 10.77
N ASN A 83 -19.93 20.96 9.75
CA ASN A 83 -18.84 21.88 9.43
C ASN A 83 -17.98 22.32 10.64
N VAL A 84 -17.74 21.41 11.58
CA VAL A 84 -16.99 21.69 12.81
C VAL A 84 -15.51 21.90 12.48
N SER A 85 -14.93 22.99 12.97
CA SER A 85 -13.53 23.30 12.66
C SER A 85 -12.56 22.41 13.45
N ALA A 86 -11.39 22.14 12.85
CA ALA A 86 -10.33 21.39 13.53
C ALA A 86 -9.85 22.09 14.82
N LYS A 87 -9.89 23.44 14.84
CA LYS A 87 -9.51 24.25 16.00
C LYS A 87 -10.44 23.99 17.19
N GLU A 88 -11.73 23.83 16.94
CA GLU A 88 -12.72 23.58 18.00
C GLU A 88 -12.65 22.17 18.53
N ILE A 89 -12.44 21.19 17.66
CA ILE A 89 -12.19 19.79 18.04
C ILE A 89 -10.95 19.70 18.95
N ASN A 90 -9.86 20.36 18.55
CA ASN A 90 -8.62 20.38 19.33
C ASN A 90 -8.80 21.11 20.67
N LYS A 91 -9.56 22.22 20.67
CA LYS A 91 -9.89 22.96 21.90
C LYS A 91 -10.76 22.14 22.85
N ALA A 92 -11.76 21.44 22.34
CA ALA A 92 -12.69 20.65 23.16
C ALA A 92 -12.02 19.41 23.76
N THR A 93 -11.11 18.78 23.02
CA THR A 93 -10.41 17.58 23.48
C THR A 93 -9.09 17.87 24.20
N GLU A 94 -8.62 19.13 24.18
CA GLU A 94 -7.32 19.58 24.72
C GLU A 94 -6.14 18.85 24.08
N THR A 95 -6.28 18.46 22.80
CA THR A 95 -5.24 17.76 22.03
C THR A 95 -5.10 18.35 20.63
N GLN A 96 -4.06 17.95 19.89
CA GLN A 96 -3.87 18.30 18.47
C GLN A 96 -4.14 17.11 17.54
N MET A 97 -5.14 16.29 17.88
CA MET A 97 -5.38 14.97 17.27
C MET A 97 -6.50 14.96 16.21
N CYS A 98 -7.09 16.12 15.86
CA CYS A 98 -8.19 16.17 14.88
C CYS A 98 -7.85 15.46 13.56
N SER A 99 -6.63 15.59 13.03
CA SER A 99 -6.23 14.91 11.79
C SER A 99 -6.27 13.39 11.92
N HIS A 100 -5.85 12.84 13.05
CA HIS A 100 -5.82 11.40 13.30
C HIS A 100 -7.21 10.78 13.48
N TRP A 101 -8.23 11.56 13.83
CA TRP A 101 -9.59 11.05 14.02
C TRP A 101 -10.50 11.29 12.81
N PHE A 102 -10.26 12.38 12.08
CA PHE A 102 -11.15 12.88 11.03
C PHE A 102 -10.51 12.88 9.63
N SER A 103 -9.37 12.20 9.45
CA SER A 103 -8.74 12.01 8.14
C SER A 103 -8.25 10.58 7.94
N GLU A 104 -8.05 10.19 6.68
CA GLU A 104 -7.55 8.86 6.31
C GLU A 104 -6.07 8.65 6.71
N SER A 105 -5.30 9.73 6.83
CA SER A 105 -3.87 9.64 7.12
C SER A 105 -3.63 9.38 8.60
N GLN A 106 -2.91 8.30 8.91
CA GLN A 106 -2.55 7.93 10.28
C GLN A 106 -3.77 7.85 11.22
N TRP A 107 -4.88 7.35 10.68
CA TRP A 107 -6.13 7.27 11.44
C TRP A 107 -5.98 6.40 12.70
N LYS A 108 -6.58 6.85 13.80
CA LYS A 108 -6.65 6.14 15.08
C LYS A 108 -7.99 6.42 15.75
N LEU A 109 -8.54 5.45 16.46
CA LEU A 109 -9.72 5.68 17.29
C LEU A 109 -9.38 6.59 18.49
N PRO A 110 -10.17 7.64 18.79
CA PRO A 110 -10.03 8.41 20.03
C PRO A 110 -10.24 7.52 21.27
N THR A 111 -9.69 7.92 22.41
CA THR A 111 -10.02 7.25 23.70
C THR A 111 -11.48 7.49 24.06
N LYS A 112 -12.00 6.72 25.02
CA LYS A 112 -13.38 6.88 25.50
C LYS A 112 -13.67 8.33 25.95
N GLU A 113 -12.81 8.89 26.79
CA GLU A 113 -12.93 10.26 27.28
C GLU A 113 -12.89 11.29 26.14
N GLN A 114 -12.00 11.09 25.15
CA GLN A 114 -11.91 11.97 23.99
C GLN A 114 -13.18 11.87 23.14
N TYR A 115 -13.69 10.66 22.93
CA TYR A 115 -14.91 10.42 22.18
C TYR A 115 -16.13 11.06 22.86
N GLU A 116 -16.27 10.94 24.18
CA GLU A 116 -17.33 11.61 24.95
C GLU A 116 -17.24 13.14 24.83
N LYS A 117 -16.04 13.72 24.94
CA LYS A 117 -15.82 15.16 24.69
C LYS A 117 -16.23 15.57 23.27
N LEU A 118 -15.93 14.73 22.26
CA LEU A 118 -16.38 14.95 20.88
C LEU A 118 -17.91 14.87 20.79
N GLN A 119 -18.55 13.87 21.40
CA GLN A 119 -20.01 13.75 21.38
C GLN A 119 -20.69 14.99 21.97
N VAL A 120 -20.18 15.52 23.09
CA VAL A 120 -20.71 16.75 23.68
C VAL A 120 -20.53 17.95 22.75
N LEU A 121 -19.36 18.09 22.11
CA LEU A 121 -19.11 19.16 21.14
C LEU A 121 -20.08 19.07 19.95
N PHE A 122 -20.21 17.89 19.34
CA PHE A 122 -21.05 17.69 18.17
C PHE A 122 -22.55 17.83 18.50
N ALA A 123 -22.97 17.43 19.70
CA ALA A 123 -24.36 17.66 20.16
C ALA A 123 -24.71 19.15 20.25
N ARG A 124 -23.75 20.01 20.65
CA ARG A 124 -23.95 21.47 20.68
C ARG A 124 -24.12 22.03 19.27
N TYR A 125 -23.37 21.50 18.31
CA TYR A 125 -23.42 21.92 16.91
C TYR A 125 -24.69 21.43 16.19
N ALA A 126 -25.23 20.28 16.58
CA ALA A 126 -26.41 19.70 15.97
C ALA A 126 -27.70 20.49 16.24
N ASN A 127 -27.72 21.47 17.16
CA ASN A 127 -28.86 22.38 17.40
C ASN A 127 -30.24 21.69 17.40
N SER A 128 -30.38 20.59 18.16
CA SER A 128 -31.58 19.74 18.28
C SER A 128 -31.80 18.69 17.18
N GLU A 129 -30.94 18.60 16.16
CA GLU A 129 -30.86 17.45 15.26
C GLU A 129 -30.10 16.28 15.90
N LEU A 130 -30.17 15.11 15.26
CA LEU A 130 -29.46 13.91 15.70
C LEU A 130 -27.94 14.15 15.65
N ASN A 131 -27.26 13.96 16.78
CA ASN A 131 -25.80 14.04 16.83
C ASN A 131 -25.19 13.00 15.86
N PRO A 132 -24.37 13.39 14.89
CA PRO A 132 -23.78 12.44 13.94
C PRO A 132 -22.81 11.45 14.61
N LEU A 133 -22.26 11.79 15.78
CA LEU A 133 -21.48 10.88 16.63
C LEU A 133 -22.36 10.13 17.66
N TYR A 134 -23.56 9.67 17.28
CA TYR A 134 -24.53 9.07 18.20
C TYR A 134 -24.16 7.67 18.72
N ARG A 135 -23.24 6.96 18.05
CA ARG A 135 -22.94 5.57 18.40
C ARG A 135 -22.23 5.48 19.75
N ASP A 136 -22.56 4.45 20.52
CA ASP A 136 -21.87 4.15 21.78
C ASP A 136 -20.40 3.79 21.55
N TYR A 137 -19.53 4.18 22.48
CA TYR A 137 -18.09 3.96 22.37
C TYR A 137 -17.73 2.48 22.28
N GLU A 138 -18.37 1.60 23.05
CA GLU A 138 -18.05 0.17 23.00
C GLU A 138 -18.47 -0.46 21.67
N CYS A 139 -19.55 0.04 21.04
CA CYS A 139 -19.94 -0.39 19.70
C CYS A 139 -18.89 0.00 18.66
N VAL A 140 -18.41 1.25 18.68
CA VAL A 140 -17.37 1.73 17.75
C VAL A 140 -16.04 1.00 17.97
N LYS A 141 -15.68 0.77 19.23
CA LYS A 141 -14.48 0.02 19.61
C LYS A 141 -14.55 -1.44 19.20
N HIS A 142 -15.71 -2.08 19.32
CA HIS A 142 -15.91 -3.46 18.87
C HIS A 142 -15.76 -3.59 17.35
N GLU A 143 -16.36 -2.66 16.58
CA GLU A 143 -16.15 -2.60 15.13
C GLU A 143 -14.66 -2.42 14.78
N MET A 144 -13.97 -1.51 15.48
CA MET A 144 -12.53 -1.29 15.29
C MET A 144 -11.71 -2.56 15.55
N GLN A 145 -12.07 -3.36 16.56
CA GLN A 145 -11.44 -4.65 16.83
C GLN A 145 -11.70 -5.66 15.71
N GLY A 146 -12.92 -5.72 15.17
CA GLY A 146 -13.25 -6.56 14.01
C GLY A 146 -12.42 -6.19 12.79
N LEU A 147 -12.35 -4.89 12.46
CA LEU A 147 -11.55 -4.40 11.34
C LEU A 147 -10.05 -4.65 11.53
N HIS A 148 -9.56 -4.70 12.76
CA HIS A 148 -8.19 -5.12 13.05
C HIS A 148 -7.93 -6.58 12.69
N VAL A 149 -8.88 -7.48 12.99
CA VAL A 149 -8.79 -8.90 12.61
C VAL A 149 -8.78 -9.03 11.10
N ASP A 150 -9.71 -8.36 10.41
CA ASP A 150 -9.81 -8.38 8.94
C ASP A 150 -8.51 -7.86 8.28
N TYR A 151 -7.95 -6.78 8.82
CA TYR A 151 -6.69 -6.23 8.33
C TYR A 151 -5.50 -7.17 8.57
N ASP A 152 -5.45 -7.83 9.74
CA ASP A 152 -4.39 -8.80 10.05
C ASP A 152 -4.50 -10.06 9.19
N GLU A 153 -5.72 -10.50 8.85
CA GLU A 153 -5.95 -11.58 7.90
C GLU A 153 -5.48 -11.19 6.49
N LEU A 154 -5.89 -10.02 6.00
CA LEU A 154 -5.46 -9.50 4.70
C LEU A 154 -3.93 -9.38 4.62
N LYS A 155 -3.29 -8.93 5.71
CA LYS A 155 -1.82 -8.86 5.79
C LYS A 155 -1.18 -10.25 5.67
N LYS A 156 -1.74 -11.28 6.31
CA LYS A 156 -1.25 -12.67 6.17
C LYS A 156 -1.39 -13.17 4.73
N GLU A 157 -2.53 -12.92 4.08
CA GLU A 157 -2.75 -13.30 2.68
C GLU A 157 -1.74 -12.63 1.74
N PHE A 158 -1.44 -11.35 1.97
CA PHE A 158 -0.41 -10.64 1.21
C PHE A 158 0.98 -11.23 1.40
N GLU A 159 1.35 -11.61 2.63
CA GLU A 159 2.64 -12.27 2.89
C GLU A 159 2.70 -13.66 2.24
N LEU A 160 1.62 -14.44 2.27
CA LEU A 160 1.56 -15.76 1.61
C LEU A 160 1.59 -15.67 0.08
N SER A 161 1.01 -14.61 -0.49
CA SER A 161 1.03 -14.36 -1.93
C SER A 161 2.39 -13.86 -2.43
N ARG A 162 3.26 -13.45 -1.51
CA ARG A 162 4.60 -12.99 -1.83
C ARG A 162 5.43 -14.20 -2.27
N ARG A 163 6.16 -14.06 -3.38
CA ARG A 163 7.17 -15.06 -3.75
C ARG A 163 8.21 -15.12 -2.65
N TYR A 164 8.37 -16.30 -2.07
CA TYR A 164 9.44 -16.56 -1.12
C TYR A 164 10.78 -16.26 -1.80
N PHE A 165 11.56 -15.38 -1.19
CA PHE A 165 12.94 -15.08 -1.58
C PHE A 165 13.73 -15.01 -0.28
N SER A 166 14.60 -16.00 -0.05
CA SER A 166 15.47 -16.03 1.12
C SER A 166 16.88 -16.36 0.68
N VAL A 167 17.77 -15.37 0.76
CA VAL A 167 19.20 -15.63 0.57
C VAL A 167 19.75 -16.15 1.88
N ASN A 168 20.14 -17.40 1.92
CA ASN A 168 20.88 -18.01 3.03
C ASN A 168 22.17 -18.66 2.51
N ALA A 169 23.02 -19.15 3.40
CA ALA A 169 24.30 -19.75 3.02
C ALA A 169 24.15 -20.94 2.05
N ASP A 170 23.03 -21.66 2.13
CA ASP A 170 22.71 -22.82 1.30
C ASP A 170 22.04 -22.44 -0.03
N VAL A 171 21.53 -21.21 -0.14
CA VAL A 171 20.77 -20.68 -1.27
C VAL A 171 21.23 -19.26 -1.60
N GLN A 172 22.46 -19.14 -2.11
CA GLN A 172 23.10 -17.83 -2.37
C GLN A 172 22.49 -17.04 -3.54
N TYR A 173 21.64 -17.66 -4.38
CA TYR A 173 21.17 -17.06 -5.64
C TYR A 173 19.66 -17.18 -5.90
N THR A 174 18.85 -17.60 -4.92
CA THR A 174 17.38 -17.67 -4.99
C THR A 174 16.75 -17.44 -3.63
#